data_AF-A0A365TEK4-F1
#
_entry.id   AF-A0A365TEK4-F1
#
_cell.length_a   1.000
_cell.length_b   1.000
_cell.length_c   1.000
_cell.angle_alpha   90.00
_cell.angle_beta   90.00
_cell.angle_gamma   90.00
#
_symmetry.space_group_name_H-M   'P 1'
#
loop_
_entity.id
_entity.type
_entity.pdbx_description
1 polymer ?
#
loop_
_entity_poly.entity_id
_entity_poly.type
_entity_poly.pdbx_seq_one_letter_code
_entity_poly.pdbx_strand_id
1 'polypeptide(L)'
;MTPTRIDSCTTIGEAGRYVLAGDVNGNPPLSSACIEVAASDVTLDGRGHAVDGNGVSDTTGVLVADVSNVTVRNLRVTDWNRGVSVRDASDVTVRGVTAVENAVGVDVRNADARVVGVRAEGNLHGVALADPGDDVLRRTETLGNHVVGVYAPFVVEAFGVGVSLGPPLDADGDGRYEDLTGNGQVGVWDAAALPAVVTTHYFGANAVTADQRLGLDFDDDGDLDYGDVLAYAGLER
;
A
#
# COMPACT_ATOMS: atom_id res chain seq x y z
N MET A 1 21.40 4.49 20.33
CA MET A 1 21.75 5.80 19.75
C MET A 1 20.60 6.77 19.98
N THR A 2 20.88 8.04 20.27
CA THR A 2 19.87 9.08 20.42
C THR A 2 19.31 9.43 19.04
N PRO A 3 17.98 9.53 18.86
CA PRO A 3 17.42 9.88 17.57
C PRO A 3 17.71 11.34 17.19
N THR A 4 17.92 11.59 15.90
CA THR A 4 18.00 12.93 15.32
C THR A 4 16.61 13.55 15.28
N ARG A 5 16.48 14.80 15.70
CA ARG A 5 15.20 15.53 15.72
C ARG A 5 15.01 16.29 14.40
N ILE A 6 13.80 16.24 13.85
CA ILE A 6 13.36 16.98 12.67
C ILE A 6 12.20 17.88 13.07
N ASP A 7 12.29 19.16 12.75
CA ASP A 7 11.28 20.20 13.01
C ASP A 7 10.94 21.05 11.77
N SER A 8 11.57 20.76 10.63
CA SER A 8 11.28 21.38 9.33
C SER A 8 11.45 20.37 8.19
N CYS A 9 10.98 20.74 6.99
CA CYS A 9 11.28 19.99 5.77
C CYS A 9 12.80 19.78 5.62
N THR A 10 13.21 18.59 5.21
CA THR A 10 14.62 18.18 5.16
C THR A 10 14.83 16.93 4.30
N THR A 11 16.08 16.66 3.95
CA THR A 11 16.51 15.40 3.34
C THR A 11 17.28 14.60 4.37
N ILE A 12 16.83 13.36 4.61
CA ILE A 12 17.51 12.36 5.43
C ILE A 12 18.48 11.61 4.52
N GLY A 13 19.72 12.10 4.46
CA GLY A 13 20.79 11.55 3.63
C GLY A 13 21.73 10.57 4.33
N GLU A 14 21.45 10.20 5.59
CA GLU A 14 22.27 9.26 6.36
C GLU A 14 21.40 8.22 7.07
N ALA A 15 21.94 7.01 7.23
CA ALA A 15 21.29 5.95 7.99
C ALA A 15 21.09 6.35 9.46
N GLY A 16 19.98 5.93 10.06
CA GLY A 16 19.74 6.19 11.48
C GLY A 16 18.28 6.35 11.86
N ARG A 17 18.08 6.81 13.10
CA ARG A 17 16.75 7.02 13.68
C ARG A 17 16.43 8.50 13.77
N TYR A 18 15.32 8.89 13.16
CA TYR A 18 14.81 10.25 13.10
C TYR A 18 13.46 10.33 13.77
N VAL A 19 13.19 11.43 14.47
CA VAL A 19 11.91 11.70 15.11
C VAL A 19 11.42 13.09 14.77
N LEU A 20 10.14 13.24 14.49
CA LEU A 20 9.53 14.57 14.46
C LEU A 20 9.53 15.16 15.88
N ALA A 21 9.98 16.40 15.98
CA ALA A 21 10.07 17.16 17.22
C ALA A 21 8.78 17.93 17.54
N GLY A 22 7.91 18.06 16.54
CA GLY A 22 6.66 18.81 16.49
C GLY A 22 6.05 18.65 15.09
N ASP A 23 4.95 19.35 14.83
CA ASP A 23 4.35 19.38 13.50
C ASP A 23 5.26 20.14 12.52
N VAL A 24 5.41 19.61 11.32
CA VAL A 24 6.24 20.16 10.24
C VAL A 24 5.32 20.71 9.18
N ASN A 25 5.38 22.02 8.94
CA ASN A 25 4.65 22.68 7.87
C ASN A 25 5.56 22.84 6.66
N GLY A 26 5.12 22.37 5.51
CA GLY A 26 5.90 22.35 4.28
C GLY A 26 5.23 23.09 3.13
N ASN A 27 6.04 23.85 2.41
CA ASN A 27 5.67 24.44 1.12
C ASN A 27 6.84 24.31 0.14
N PRO A 28 7.23 23.07 -0.21
CA PRO A 28 8.37 22.84 -1.07
C PRO A 28 8.00 23.22 -2.52
N PRO A 29 8.99 23.46 -3.41
CA PRO A 29 8.73 23.68 -4.83
C PRO A 29 7.92 22.55 -5.47
N LEU A 30 7.36 22.83 -6.65
CA LEU A 30 6.74 21.79 -7.48
C LEU A 30 7.72 20.62 -7.70
N SER A 31 7.19 19.40 -7.77
CA SER A 31 7.94 18.18 -7.99
C SER A 31 8.95 17.84 -6.87
N SER A 32 8.71 18.30 -5.64
CA SER A 32 9.59 18.03 -4.50
C SER A 32 8.84 17.61 -3.23
N ALA A 33 9.59 17.04 -2.29
CA ALA A 33 9.07 16.54 -1.03
C ALA A 33 9.41 17.47 0.15
N CYS A 34 8.60 17.46 1.20
CA CYS A 34 8.96 18.11 2.46
C CYS A 34 10.01 17.27 3.22
N ILE A 35 9.76 15.98 3.43
CA ILE A 35 10.74 15.06 4.01
C ILE A 35 11.11 14.04 2.94
N GLU A 36 12.37 14.05 2.52
CA GLU A 36 12.92 13.06 1.59
C GLU A 36 13.85 12.10 2.33
N VAL A 37 13.56 10.80 2.28
CA VAL A 37 14.42 9.74 2.78
C VAL A 37 15.27 9.22 1.63
N ALA A 38 16.53 9.65 1.60
CA ALA A 38 17.50 9.37 0.54
C ALA A 38 18.65 8.47 1.01
N ALA A 39 18.51 7.82 2.17
CA ALA A 39 19.44 6.81 2.67
C ALA A 39 18.70 5.55 3.15
N SER A 40 19.34 4.39 2.98
CA SER A 40 18.89 3.11 3.54
C SER A 40 19.06 3.06 5.07
N ASP A 41 18.46 2.05 5.71
CA ASP A 41 18.54 1.80 7.15
C ASP A 41 18.03 2.99 7.99
N VAL A 42 16.92 3.59 7.54
CA VAL A 42 16.30 4.75 8.17
C VAL A 42 15.01 4.36 8.90
N THR A 43 14.86 4.85 10.13
CA THR A 43 13.55 4.90 10.80
C THR A 43 13.13 6.35 11.00
N LEU A 44 12.06 6.77 10.34
CA LEU A 44 11.35 8.02 10.59
C LEU A 44 10.12 7.75 11.46
N ASP A 45 10.12 8.28 12.69
CA ASP A 45 9.03 8.14 13.65
C ASP A 45 8.42 9.50 13.97
N GLY A 46 7.22 9.78 13.45
CA GLY A 46 6.59 11.08 13.66
C GLY A 46 5.95 11.28 15.03
N ARG A 47 5.86 10.23 15.86
CA ARG A 47 5.34 10.32 17.24
C ARG A 47 3.94 10.97 17.34
N GLY A 48 3.13 10.86 16.29
CA GLY A 48 1.80 11.44 16.18
C GLY A 48 1.75 12.86 15.59
N HIS A 49 2.91 13.46 15.29
CA HIS A 49 2.98 14.78 14.66
C HIS A 49 2.58 14.77 13.19
N ALA A 50 2.15 15.93 12.71
CA ALA A 50 1.78 16.15 11.32
C ALA A 50 2.96 16.58 10.44
N VAL A 51 2.94 16.15 9.19
CA VAL A 51 3.63 16.77 8.06
C VAL A 51 2.54 17.39 7.19
N ASP A 52 2.39 18.71 7.30
CA ASP A 52 1.27 19.48 6.77
C ASP A 52 1.69 20.27 5.54
N GLY A 53 0.92 20.16 4.47
CA GLY A 53 1.15 20.78 3.17
C GLY A 53 0.28 22.02 2.93
N ASN A 54 0.02 22.31 1.66
CA ASN A 54 -0.83 23.45 1.24
C ASN A 54 -1.73 23.10 0.04
N GLY A 55 -1.95 21.81 -0.23
CA GLY A 55 -2.74 21.30 -1.35
C GLY A 55 -2.11 21.56 -2.73
N VAL A 56 -0.79 21.77 -2.79
CA VAL A 56 -0.09 22.09 -4.04
C VAL A 56 0.12 20.82 -4.86
N SER A 57 -0.31 20.84 -6.13
CA SER A 57 -0.10 19.73 -7.07
C SER A 57 1.38 19.33 -7.19
N ASP A 58 1.61 18.04 -7.39
CA ASP A 58 2.95 17.45 -7.56
C ASP A 58 3.92 17.71 -6.38
N THR A 59 3.41 17.90 -5.16
CA THR A 59 4.20 17.94 -3.93
C THR A 59 3.99 16.69 -3.08
N THR A 60 5.01 16.31 -2.32
CA THR A 60 4.96 15.11 -1.48
C THR A 60 5.26 15.45 -0.01
N GLY A 61 4.51 14.89 0.93
CA GLY A 61 4.78 15.07 2.36
C GLY A 61 6.04 14.32 2.78
N VAL A 62 6.01 13.00 2.62
CA VAL A 62 7.16 12.11 2.87
C VAL A 62 7.45 11.28 1.62
N LEU A 63 8.66 11.42 1.08
CA LEU A 63 9.15 10.62 -0.05
C LEU A 63 10.21 9.65 0.43
N VAL A 64 10.06 8.37 0.10
CA VAL A 64 11.10 7.34 0.21
C VAL A 64 11.43 6.91 -1.22
N ALA A 65 12.66 7.17 -1.67
CA ALA A 65 13.04 6.91 -3.05
C ALA A 65 14.44 6.32 -3.16
N ASP A 66 14.63 5.32 -4.03
CA ASP A 66 15.94 4.78 -4.42
C ASP A 66 16.77 4.22 -3.23
N VAL A 67 16.09 3.64 -2.23
CA VAL A 67 16.67 3.18 -0.95
C VAL A 67 16.05 1.86 -0.47
N SER A 68 16.60 1.30 0.62
CA SER A 68 16.12 0.06 1.20
C SER A 68 16.08 0.07 2.74
N ASN A 69 15.31 -0.84 3.34
CA ASN A 69 15.18 -0.98 4.79
C ASN A 69 14.79 0.35 5.47
N VAL A 70 13.64 0.89 5.08
CA VAL A 70 13.11 2.16 5.59
C VAL A 70 11.80 1.93 6.33
N THR A 71 11.69 2.46 7.55
CA THR A 71 10.42 2.49 8.29
C THR A 71 9.94 3.93 8.45
N VAL A 72 8.78 4.24 7.89
CA VAL A 72 8.02 5.47 8.13
C VAL A 72 6.84 5.14 9.03
N ARG A 73 6.74 5.77 10.22
CA ARG A 73 5.69 5.40 11.16
C ARG A 73 5.16 6.51 12.06
N ASN A 74 3.94 6.28 12.56
CA ASN A 74 3.27 7.07 13.59
C ASN A 74 3.24 8.57 13.26
N LEU A 75 2.75 8.94 12.09
CA LEU A 75 2.68 10.34 11.66
C LEU A 75 1.37 10.61 10.92
N ARG A 76 0.99 11.88 10.87
CA ARG A 76 -0.11 12.36 10.04
C ARG A 76 0.47 13.07 8.81
N VAL A 77 -0.06 12.81 7.62
CA VAL A 77 0.22 13.59 6.40
C VAL A 77 -1.06 14.23 5.92
N THR A 78 -1.03 15.54 5.67
CA THR A 78 -2.22 16.31 5.27
C THR A 78 -1.91 17.34 4.20
N ASP A 79 -2.86 17.58 3.30
CA ASP A 79 -2.78 18.63 2.28
C ASP A 79 -1.61 18.49 1.29
N TRP A 80 -1.30 17.27 0.86
CA TRP A 80 -0.30 16.98 -0.17
C TRP A 80 -0.92 16.48 -1.47
N ASN A 81 -0.20 16.59 -2.58
CA ASN A 81 -0.55 15.77 -3.74
C ASN A 81 -0.33 14.28 -3.43
N ARG A 82 0.79 13.93 -2.77
CA ARG A 82 1.04 12.60 -2.23
C ARG A 82 1.42 12.71 -0.76
N GLY A 83 0.66 12.10 0.14
CA GLY A 83 0.95 12.14 1.57
C GLY A 83 2.26 11.42 1.88
N VAL A 84 2.29 10.10 1.69
CA VAL A 84 3.52 9.28 1.71
C VAL A 84 3.70 8.65 0.33
N SER A 85 4.86 8.83 -0.27
CA SER A 85 5.23 8.19 -1.54
C SER A 85 6.44 7.28 -1.35
N VAL A 86 6.34 6.03 -1.78
CA VAL A 86 7.43 5.06 -1.86
C VAL A 86 7.68 4.75 -3.33
N ARG A 87 8.91 4.93 -3.80
CA ARG A 87 9.26 4.77 -5.21
C ARG A 87 10.62 4.09 -5.36
N ASP A 88 10.70 3.07 -6.23
CA ASP A 88 11.98 2.43 -6.58
C ASP A 88 12.77 1.97 -5.33
N ALA A 89 12.08 1.39 -4.34
CA ALA A 89 12.61 1.11 -3.01
C ALA A 89 12.22 -0.29 -2.52
N SER A 90 13.00 -0.90 -1.62
CA SER A 90 12.75 -2.26 -1.13
C SER A 90 12.79 -2.39 0.39
N ASP A 91 12.06 -3.36 0.94
CA ASP A 91 11.89 -3.54 2.39
C ASP A 91 11.47 -2.23 3.10
N VAL A 92 10.41 -1.61 2.59
CA VAL A 92 9.86 -0.39 3.16
C VAL A 92 8.65 -0.73 4.04
N THR A 93 8.57 -0.15 5.24
CA THR A 93 7.40 -0.29 6.12
C THR A 93 6.76 1.07 6.35
N VAL A 94 5.51 1.24 5.91
CA VAL A 94 4.66 2.38 6.23
C VAL A 94 3.66 1.94 7.30
N ARG A 95 3.80 2.44 8.54
CA ARG A 95 3.05 1.90 9.68
C ARG A 95 2.40 2.94 10.58
N GLY A 96 1.11 2.79 10.87
CA GLY A 96 0.43 3.71 11.78
C GLY A 96 0.40 5.15 11.25
N VAL A 97 0.27 5.30 9.93
CA VAL A 97 0.19 6.59 9.25
C VAL A 97 -1.28 6.98 9.08
N THR A 98 -1.62 8.23 9.38
CA THR A 98 -2.94 8.80 9.08
C THR A 98 -2.79 9.79 7.91
N ALA A 99 -3.28 9.43 6.73
CA ALA A 99 -3.21 10.26 5.54
C ALA A 99 -4.56 10.91 5.26
N VAL A 100 -4.64 12.24 5.34
CA VAL A 100 -5.89 12.99 5.25
C VAL A 100 -5.85 14.08 4.20
N GLU A 101 -6.92 14.25 3.43
CA GLU A 101 -7.08 15.41 2.51
C GLU A 101 -5.92 15.57 1.50
N ASN A 102 -5.33 14.45 1.08
CA ASN A 102 -4.32 14.42 0.00
C ASN A 102 -4.96 14.05 -1.34
N ALA A 103 -4.29 14.30 -2.46
CA ALA A 103 -4.73 13.68 -3.71
C ALA A 103 -4.50 12.15 -3.67
N VAL A 104 -3.35 11.70 -3.17
CA VAL A 104 -3.11 10.28 -2.86
C VAL A 104 -2.58 10.19 -1.43
N GLY A 105 -3.24 9.42 -0.57
CA GLY A 105 -2.83 9.30 0.83
C GLY A 105 -1.50 8.57 0.99
N VAL A 106 -1.44 7.32 0.53
CA VAL A 106 -0.21 6.52 0.42
C VAL A 106 -0.06 6.02 -1.01
N ASP A 107 1.13 6.17 -1.57
CA ASP A 107 1.41 5.92 -2.98
C ASP A 107 2.68 5.08 -3.11
N VAL A 108 2.56 3.85 -3.60
CA VAL A 108 3.67 2.90 -3.76
C VAL A 108 3.84 2.58 -5.23
N ARG A 109 5.07 2.72 -5.75
CA ARG A 109 5.42 2.42 -7.15
C ARG A 109 6.73 1.69 -7.24
N ASN A 110 6.75 0.57 -7.98
CA ASN A 110 7.96 -0.21 -8.20
C ASN A 110 8.75 -0.44 -6.89
N ALA A 111 8.09 -1.00 -5.89
CA ALA A 111 8.64 -1.15 -4.55
C ALA A 111 8.14 -2.42 -3.85
N ASP A 112 8.87 -2.85 -2.82
CA ASP A 112 8.44 -3.85 -1.83
C ASP A 112 8.10 -3.10 -0.53
N ALA A 113 6.81 -2.87 -0.32
CA ALA A 113 6.29 -2.09 0.80
C ALA A 113 5.25 -2.85 1.64
N ARG A 114 5.41 -2.75 2.96
CA ARG A 114 4.42 -3.19 3.96
C ARG A 114 3.65 -1.99 4.48
N VAL A 115 2.39 -1.86 4.08
CA VAL A 115 1.46 -0.81 4.52
C VAL A 115 0.56 -1.37 5.63
N VAL A 116 0.84 -0.97 6.88
CA VAL A 116 0.25 -1.62 8.07
C VAL A 116 -0.40 -0.61 9.02
N GLY A 117 -1.70 -0.77 9.31
CA GLY A 117 -2.38 0.10 10.25
C GLY A 117 -2.48 1.54 9.74
N VAL A 118 -2.66 1.71 8.42
CA VAL A 118 -2.81 3.02 7.79
C VAL A 118 -4.28 3.42 7.79
N ARG A 119 -4.55 4.68 8.09
CA ARG A 119 -5.87 5.29 7.94
C ARG A 119 -5.81 6.34 6.83
N ALA A 120 -6.52 6.12 5.74
CA ALA A 120 -6.61 7.05 4.62
C ALA A 120 -8.02 7.67 4.55
N GLU A 121 -8.13 8.97 4.83
CA GLU A 121 -9.41 9.67 5.00
C GLU A 121 -9.53 10.91 4.12
N GLY A 122 -10.66 11.10 3.42
CA GLY A 122 -10.92 12.33 2.66
C GLY A 122 -9.90 12.63 1.55
N ASN A 123 -9.11 11.65 1.13
CA ASN A 123 -8.18 11.81 0.01
C ASN A 123 -8.94 11.66 -1.32
N LEU A 124 -8.36 12.08 -2.44
CA LEU A 124 -8.91 11.69 -3.74
C LEU A 124 -8.80 10.16 -3.90
N HIS A 125 -7.58 9.63 -3.74
CA HIS A 125 -7.28 8.19 -3.62
C HIS A 125 -6.71 7.90 -2.23
N GLY A 126 -7.20 6.88 -1.53
CA GLY A 126 -6.71 6.57 -0.18
C GLY A 126 -5.30 5.97 -0.19
N VAL A 127 -5.18 4.73 -0.68
CA VAL A 127 -3.90 4.02 -0.85
C VAL A 127 -3.79 3.54 -2.30
N ALA A 128 -2.67 3.78 -2.96
CA ALA A 128 -2.40 3.37 -4.32
C ALA A 128 -1.11 2.54 -4.41
N LEU A 129 -1.16 1.36 -5.03
CA LEU A 129 0.00 0.49 -5.30
C LEU A 129 0.05 0.21 -6.79
N ALA A 130 1.08 0.67 -7.49
CA ALA A 130 1.14 0.52 -8.94
C ALA A 130 1.55 -0.90 -9.39
N ASP A 131 2.32 -1.61 -8.55
CA ASP A 131 2.87 -2.94 -8.85
C ASP A 131 2.81 -3.83 -7.59
N PRO A 132 1.61 -4.24 -7.15
CA PRO A 132 1.40 -4.78 -5.80
C PRO A 132 1.98 -6.19 -5.57
N GLY A 133 2.70 -6.77 -6.54
CA GLY A 133 3.08 -8.19 -6.53
C GLY A 133 3.76 -8.65 -5.24
N ASP A 134 4.57 -7.78 -4.64
CA ASP A 134 5.31 -8.04 -3.39
C ASP A 134 4.84 -7.15 -2.21
N ASP A 135 3.82 -6.30 -2.42
CA ASP A 135 3.33 -5.37 -1.39
C ASP A 135 2.36 -6.06 -0.42
N VAL A 136 2.42 -5.69 0.86
CA VAL A 136 1.51 -6.22 1.90
C VAL A 136 0.67 -5.09 2.48
N LEU A 137 -0.65 -5.18 2.35
CA LEU A 137 -1.61 -4.30 3.02
C LEU A 137 -2.27 -5.04 4.18
N ARG A 138 -2.22 -4.45 5.38
CA ARG A 138 -2.83 -5.06 6.56
C ARG A 138 -3.42 -4.04 7.52
N ARG A 139 -4.67 -4.26 7.95
CA ARG A 139 -5.40 -3.35 8.87
C ARG A 139 -5.44 -1.92 8.34
N THR A 140 -5.71 -1.75 7.05
CA THR A 140 -5.84 -0.45 6.40
C THR A 140 -7.29 -0.01 6.42
N GLU A 141 -7.55 1.17 6.98
CA GLU A 141 -8.89 1.78 7.00
C GLU A 141 -8.97 2.89 5.96
N THR A 142 -9.96 2.82 5.07
CA THR A 142 -10.22 3.90 4.11
C THR A 142 -11.60 4.49 4.35
N LEU A 143 -11.69 5.82 4.50
CA LEU A 143 -12.95 6.50 4.86
C LEU A 143 -13.16 7.76 4.02
N GLY A 144 -14.30 7.86 3.35
CA GLY A 144 -14.71 9.10 2.69
C GLY A 144 -13.74 9.60 1.59
N ASN A 145 -12.91 8.72 1.02
CA ASN A 145 -12.07 9.07 -0.13
C ASN A 145 -12.94 9.29 -1.37
N HIS A 146 -12.61 10.29 -2.18
CA HIS A 146 -13.51 10.83 -3.20
C HIS A 146 -13.65 9.98 -4.46
N VAL A 147 -12.61 9.21 -4.82
CA VAL A 147 -12.61 8.35 -6.01
C VAL A 147 -12.49 6.88 -5.62
N VAL A 148 -11.45 6.53 -4.85
CA VAL A 148 -11.15 5.14 -4.52
C VAL A 148 -10.46 5.06 -3.14
N GLY A 149 -10.86 4.07 -2.34
CA GLY A 149 -10.23 3.79 -1.06
C GLY A 149 -8.85 3.17 -1.24
N VAL A 150 -8.79 2.01 -1.90
CA VAL A 150 -7.54 1.32 -2.25
C VAL A 150 -7.51 1.07 -3.76
N TYR A 151 -6.42 1.44 -4.42
CA TYR A 151 -6.19 1.23 -5.85
C TYR A 151 -4.91 0.45 -6.05
N ALA A 152 -5.00 -0.83 -6.42
CA ALA A 152 -3.81 -1.64 -6.59
C ALA A 152 -3.97 -2.72 -7.68
N PRO A 153 -4.04 -2.33 -8.96
CA PRO A 153 -4.34 -3.25 -10.03
C PRO A 153 -3.23 -4.30 -10.23
N PHE A 154 -3.57 -5.58 -10.23
CA PHE A 154 -2.85 -6.65 -10.89
C PHE A 154 -3.57 -7.03 -12.18
N VAL A 155 -2.81 -7.29 -13.25
CA VAL A 155 -3.38 -7.63 -14.55
C VAL A 155 -3.22 -9.12 -14.79
N VAL A 156 -4.33 -9.80 -15.03
CA VAL A 156 -4.38 -11.20 -15.44
C VAL A 156 -4.67 -11.25 -16.94
N GLU A 157 -3.78 -11.84 -17.73
CA GLU A 157 -4.05 -12.08 -19.15
C GLU A 157 -4.62 -13.49 -19.35
N ALA A 158 -5.86 -13.57 -19.86
CA ALA A 158 -6.51 -14.81 -20.25
C ALA A 158 -7.06 -14.68 -21.67
N PHE A 159 -6.68 -15.61 -22.57
CA PHE A 159 -7.15 -15.64 -23.96
C PHE A 159 -6.91 -14.33 -24.75
N GLY A 160 -5.86 -13.57 -24.42
CA GLY A 160 -5.57 -12.27 -25.03
C GLY A 160 -6.44 -11.12 -24.50
N VAL A 161 -7.16 -11.34 -23.40
CA VAL A 161 -7.91 -10.33 -22.66
C VAL A 161 -7.19 -10.07 -21.34
N GLY A 162 -6.78 -8.82 -21.12
CA GLY A 162 -6.30 -8.36 -19.82
C GLY A 162 -7.49 -8.05 -18.90
N VAL A 163 -7.56 -8.74 -17.77
CA VAL A 163 -8.50 -8.46 -16.68
C VAL A 163 -7.72 -7.77 -15.57
N SER A 164 -8.10 -6.54 -15.25
CA SER A 164 -7.55 -5.81 -14.11
C SER A 164 -8.31 -6.19 -12.85
N LEU A 165 -7.62 -6.72 -11.86
CA LEU A 165 -8.13 -7.09 -10.55
C LEU A 165 -7.36 -6.22 -9.53
N GLY A 166 -7.98 -5.61 -8.51
CA GLY A 166 -7.21 -5.00 -7.41
C GLY A 166 -6.55 -6.09 -6.57
N PRO A 167 -5.56 -5.84 -5.68
CA PRO A 167 -4.87 -6.94 -5.02
C PRO A 167 -5.89 -7.67 -4.14
N PRO A 168 -5.77 -9.00 -3.99
CA PRO A 168 -6.55 -9.68 -2.98
C PRO A 168 -6.28 -9.00 -1.63
N LEU A 169 -7.33 -8.61 -0.91
CA LEU A 169 -7.22 -7.99 0.43
C LEU A 169 -7.81 -8.90 1.51
N ASP A 170 -7.04 -9.08 2.58
CA ASP A 170 -7.49 -9.64 3.87
C ASP A 170 -7.97 -8.48 4.76
N ALA A 171 -9.23 -8.09 4.56
CA ALA A 171 -9.79 -6.90 5.20
C ALA A 171 -10.04 -7.10 6.71
N ASP A 172 -10.34 -8.32 7.15
CA ASP A 172 -10.65 -8.64 8.54
C ASP A 172 -9.49 -9.25 9.33
N GLY A 173 -8.40 -9.61 8.65
CA GLY A 173 -7.12 -10.02 9.24
C GLY A 173 -7.09 -11.49 9.65
N ASP A 174 -7.93 -12.34 9.07
CA ASP A 174 -8.03 -13.77 9.40
C ASP A 174 -7.06 -14.65 8.59
N GLY A 175 -6.37 -14.08 7.61
CA GLY A 175 -5.41 -14.74 6.74
C GLY A 175 -5.98 -15.24 5.43
N ARG A 176 -7.30 -15.11 5.19
CA ARG A 176 -7.94 -15.38 3.91
C ARG A 176 -8.14 -14.08 3.11
N TYR A 177 -8.21 -14.25 1.80
CA TYR A 177 -8.17 -13.13 0.86
C TYR A 177 -9.45 -13.07 0.01
N GLU A 178 -10.56 -12.67 0.62
CA GLU A 178 -11.89 -12.69 0.00
C GLU A 178 -12.19 -11.53 -0.95
N ASP A 179 -11.51 -10.39 -0.80
CA ASP A 179 -11.65 -9.20 -1.66
C ASP A 179 -10.62 -9.24 -2.79
N LEU A 180 -10.82 -10.15 -3.73
CA LEU A 180 -9.95 -10.42 -4.88
C LEU A 180 -9.86 -9.24 -5.86
N THR A 181 -10.80 -8.30 -5.79
CA THR A 181 -10.82 -7.11 -6.63
C THR A 181 -10.28 -5.87 -5.91
N GLY A 182 -9.91 -5.98 -4.63
CA GLY A 182 -9.29 -4.94 -3.83
C GLY A 182 -10.17 -3.70 -3.60
N ASN A 183 -11.49 -3.85 -3.67
CA ASN A 183 -12.43 -2.73 -3.65
C ASN A 183 -12.96 -2.41 -2.22
N GLY A 184 -12.57 -3.20 -1.23
CA GLY A 184 -12.99 -3.12 0.16
C GLY A 184 -14.33 -3.81 0.45
N GLN A 185 -14.84 -4.67 -0.44
CA GLN A 185 -16.09 -5.42 -0.29
C GLN A 185 -15.88 -6.84 -0.79
N VAL A 186 -16.49 -7.80 -0.08
CA VAL A 186 -16.61 -9.19 -0.57
C VAL A 186 -17.92 -9.31 -1.35
N GLY A 187 -17.85 -9.64 -2.64
CA GLY A 187 -19.01 -9.67 -3.51
C GLY A 187 -18.89 -10.51 -4.78
N VAL A 188 -19.88 -10.35 -5.66
CA VAL A 188 -20.05 -11.19 -6.85
C VAL A 188 -18.91 -11.07 -7.86
N TRP A 189 -18.20 -9.94 -7.82
CA TRP A 189 -17.08 -9.67 -8.72
C TRP A 189 -15.81 -10.38 -8.25
N ASP A 190 -15.64 -10.57 -6.94
CA ASP A 190 -14.56 -11.38 -6.36
C ASP A 190 -14.77 -12.86 -6.71
N ALA A 191 -16.00 -13.36 -6.57
CA ALA A 191 -16.38 -14.70 -7.02
C ALA A 191 -16.14 -14.93 -8.53
N ALA A 192 -16.30 -13.89 -9.34
CA ALA A 192 -16.01 -13.96 -10.78
C ALA A 192 -14.50 -13.87 -11.09
N ALA A 193 -13.69 -13.31 -10.18
CA ALA A 193 -12.26 -13.11 -10.35
C ALA A 193 -11.44 -14.36 -9.99
N LEU A 194 -11.82 -15.11 -8.94
CA LEU A 194 -11.08 -16.29 -8.48
C LEU A 194 -10.78 -17.32 -9.58
N PRO A 195 -11.75 -17.70 -10.45
CA PRO A 195 -11.46 -18.64 -11.54
C PRO A 195 -10.37 -18.14 -12.49
N ALA A 196 -10.30 -16.83 -12.74
CA ALA A 196 -9.28 -16.24 -13.61
C ALA A 196 -7.88 -16.28 -12.97
N VAL A 197 -7.81 -16.02 -11.66
CA VAL A 197 -6.57 -16.13 -10.86
C VAL A 197 -6.05 -17.57 -10.89
N VAL A 198 -6.90 -18.55 -10.57
CA VAL A 198 -6.54 -19.98 -10.57
C VAL A 198 -6.15 -20.45 -11.97
N THR A 199 -6.93 -20.11 -13.00
CA THR A 199 -6.62 -20.49 -14.39
C THR A 199 -5.25 -20.00 -14.81
N THR A 200 -4.91 -18.76 -14.51
CA THR A 200 -3.62 -18.19 -14.91
C THR A 200 -2.46 -18.72 -14.07
N HIS A 201 -2.70 -19.10 -12.81
CA HIS A 201 -1.71 -19.81 -12.00
C HIS A 201 -1.39 -21.18 -12.58
N TYR A 202 -2.42 -21.95 -12.92
CA TYR A 202 -2.30 -23.27 -13.53
C TYR A 202 -1.49 -23.25 -14.84
N PHE A 203 -1.62 -22.19 -15.64
CA PHE A 203 -0.87 -22.03 -16.89
C PHE A 203 0.48 -21.30 -16.74
N GLY A 204 0.88 -20.92 -15.52
CA GLY A 204 2.13 -20.19 -15.26
C GLY A 204 2.17 -18.78 -15.86
N ALA A 205 1.00 -18.19 -16.09
CA ALA A 205 0.82 -16.88 -16.73
C ALA A 205 0.67 -15.73 -15.72
N ASN A 206 0.70 -16.01 -14.42
CA ASN A 206 0.65 -15.01 -13.35
C ASN A 206 1.81 -15.19 -12.35
N ALA A 207 2.13 -14.11 -11.64
CA ALA A 207 3.11 -14.09 -10.56
C ALA A 207 2.38 -14.01 -9.21
N VAL A 208 1.59 -15.04 -8.87
CA VAL A 208 1.02 -15.16 -7.52
C VAL A 208 2.14 -15.61 -6.58
N THR A 209 2.40 -14.84 -5.52
CA THR A 209 3.48 -15.16 -4.58
C THR A 209 3.14 -16.37 -3.71
N ALA A 210 4.12 -16.91 -2.98
CA ALA A 210 3.87 -18.04 -2.09
C ALA A 210 2.86 -17.70 -0.98
N ASP A 211 2.93 -16.49 -0.43
CA ASP A 211 2.02 -16.04 0.63
C ASP A 211 0.59 -15.83 0.10
N GLN A 212 0.44 -15.31 -1.12
CA GLN A 212 -0.88 -15.16 -1.75
C GLN A 212 -1.51 -16.51 -2.08
N ARG A 213 -0.73 -17.53 -2.47
CA ARG A 213 -1.28 -18.88 -2.70
C ARG A 213 -1.88 -19.47 -1.43
N LEU A 214 -1.16 -19.35 -0.31
CA LEU A 214 -1.68 -19.79 0.99
C LEU A 214 -2.93 -19.04 1.43
N GLY A 215 -3.05 -17.76 1.06
CA GLY A 215 -4.23 -16.95 1.35
C GLY A 215 -5.44 -17.20 0.44
N LEU A 216 -5.22 -17.91 -0.68
CA LEU A 216 -6.23 -18.27 -1.68
C LEU A 216 -6.58 -19.76 -1.67
N ASP A 217 -5.92 -20.54 -0.80
CA ASP A 217 -6.18 -21.94 -0.49
C ASP A 217 -7.46 -22.01 0.37
N PHE A 218 -8.62 -22.02 -0.27
CA PHE A 218 -9.93 -21.97 0.38
C PHE A 218 -10.41 -23.34 0.83
N ASP A 219 -9.92 -24.42 0.22
CA ASP A 219 -10.22 -25.81 0.61
C ASP A 219 -9.21 -26.41 1.61
N ASP A 220 -8.17 -25.65 1.97
CA ASP A 220 -7.11 -25.97 2.93
C ASP A 220 -6.30 -27.23 2.53
N ASP A 221 -6.12 -27.49 1.23
CA ASP A 221 -5.40 -28.66 0.70
C ASP A 221 -3.89 -28.44 0.46
N GLY A 222 -3.46 -27.18 0.52
CA GLY A 222 -2.06 -26.77 0.45
C GLY A 222 -1.57 -26.39 -0.95
N ASP A 223 -2.44 -26.34 -1.96
CA ASP A 223 -2.13 -25.73 -3.25
C ASP A 223 -3.15 -24.67 -3.69
N LEU A 224 -3.03 -24.19 -4.93
CA LEU A 224 -3.94 -23.17 -5.48
C LEU A 224 -4.48 -23.72 -6.80
N ASP A 225 -5.70 -24.25 -6.77
CA ASP A 225 -6.30 -24.93 -7.91
C ASP A 225 -7.83 -24.70 -8.02
N TYR A 226 -8.52 -25.54 -8.78
CA TYR A 226 -9.96 -25.38 -9.01
C TYR A 226 -10.82 -25.83 -7.82
N GLY A 227 -10.26 -26.60 -6.88
CA GLY A 227 -10.84 -26.91 -5.57
C GLY A 227 -11.16 -25.63 -4.81
N ASP A 228 -10.21 -24.68 -4.76
CA ASP A 228 -10.40 -23.36 -4.15
C ASP A 228 -11.57 -22.57 -4.73
N VAL A 229 -11.74 -22.64 -6.05
CA VAL A 229 -12.85 -21.98 -6.74
C VAL A 229 -14.20 -22.55 -6.27
N LEU A 230 -14.25 -23.87 -6.07
CA LEU A 230 -15.45 -24.55 -5.62
C LEU A 230 -15.71 -24.30 -4.12
N ALA A 231 -14.67 -24.30 -3.30
CA ALA A 231 -14.73 -23.95 -1.87
C ALA A 231 -15.28 -22.54 -1.67
N TYR A 232 -14.67 -21.56 -2.37
CA TYR A 232 -15.08 -20.16 -2.31
C TYR A 232 -16.54 -19.95 -2.76
N ALA A 233 -16.98 -20.68 -3.79
CA ALA A 233 -18.36 -20.60 -4.28
C ALA A 233 -19.37 -21.36 -3.39
N GLY A 234 -18.93 -22.08 -2.35
CA GLY A 234 -19.78 -22.94 -1.54
C GLY A 234 -20.36 -24.12 -2.32
N LEU A 235 -19.62 -24.62 -3.33
CA LEU A 235 -20.04 -25.68 -4.25
C LEU A 235 -19.36 -27.02 -4.00
N GLU A 236 -18.52 -27.11 -2.97
CA GLU A 236 -17.95 -28.37 -2.50
C GLU A 236 -19.03 -29.30 -1.95
N ARG A 237 -18.84 -30.60 -2.17
CA ARG A 237 -19.77 -31.65 -1.73
C ARG A 237 -19.17 -32.52 -0.65
#